data_AF-A0A7X9DCH8-F1
#
_entry.id   AF-A0A7X9DCH8-F1
#
_cell.length_a   1.000
_cell.length_b   1.000
_cell.length_c   1.000
_cell.angle_alpha   90.00
_cell.angle_beta   90.00
_cell.angle_gamma   90.00
#
_symmetry.space_group_name_H-M   'P 1'
#
loop_
_entity.id
_entity.type
_entity.pdbx_description
1 polymer ?
#
loop_
_entity_poly.entity_id
_entity_poly.type
_entity_poly.pdbx_seq_one_letter_code
_entity_poly.pdbx_strand_id
1 'polypeptide(L)'
;MKKNILILVFILVLAFALRFYQFGQIPASLNWDEVAIGWNAAAIWEAKIDQYGTRWPLSFKSFGDFKAPFYIYGLSPLIGFFGLKAWVVRLPSA
;
A
#
# COMPACT_ATOMS: atom_id res chain seq x y z
N MET A 1 -37.79 2.60 -2.30
CA MET A 1 -36.59 3.10 -3.02
C MET A 1 -35.68 3.97 -2.13
N LYS A 2 -36.14 5.11 -1.59
CA LYS A 2 -35.31 5.99 -0.73
C LYS A 2 -34.74 5.29 0.53
N LYS A 3 -35.53 4.43 1.19
CA LYS A 3 -35.09 3.66 2.37
C LYS A 3 -33.92 2.71 2.07
N ASN A 4 -33.93 2.05 0.92
CA ASN A 4 -32.86 1.11 0.53
C ASN A 4 -31.56 1.86 0.23
N ILE A 5 -31.66 3.04 -0.41
CA ILE A 5 -30.51 3.92 -0.64
C ILE A 5 -29.92 4.38 0.70
N LEU A 6 -30.75 4.79 1.65
CA LEU A 6 -30.28 5.21 2.97
C LEU A 6 -29.56 4.08 3.72
N ILE A 7 -30.11 2.86 3.66
CA ILE A 7 -29.47 1.67 4.24
C ILE A 7 -28.11 1.39 3.56
N LEU A 8 -28.03 1.49 2.23
CA LEU A 8 -26.80 1.26 1.51
C LEU A 8 -25.73 2.32 1.85
N VAL A 9 -26.11 3.59 1.92
CA VAL A 9 -25.20 4.67 2.35
C VAL A 9 -24.71 4.41 3.77
N PHE A 10 -25.60 4.01 4.68
CA PHE A 10 -25.21 3.65 6.05
C PHE A 10 -24.19 2.50 6.08
N ILE A 11 -24.42 1.43 5.31
CA ILE A 11 -23.49 0.30 5.22
C ILE A 11 -22.12 0.73 4.68
N LEU A 12 -22.09 1.56 3.64
CA LEU A 12 -20.83 2.05 3.06
C LEU A 12 -20.06 2.94 4.04
N VAL A 13 -20.75 3.84 4.75
CA VAL A 13 -20.13 4.69 5.78
C VAL A 13 -19.61 3.85 6.94
N LEU A 14 -20.38 2.87 7.40
CA LEU A 14 -19.96 1.97 8.47
C LEU A 14 -18.76 1.12 8.05
N ALA A 15 -18.79 0.55 6.84
CA ALA A 15 -17.68 -0.22 6.28
C ALA A 15 -16.40 0.62 6.18
N PHE A 16 -16.52 1.87 5.69
CA PHE A 16 -15.40 2.80 5.63
C PHE A 16 -14.85 3.13 7.03
N ALA A 17 -15.72 3.47 7.99
CA ALA A 17 -15.32 3.79 9.36
C ALA A 17 -14.59 2.63 10.03
N LEU A 18 -15.10 1.40 9.87
CA LEU A 18 -14.46 0.20 10.42
C LEU A 18 -13.14 -0.12 9.73
N ARG A 19 -13.04 0.09 8.41
CA ARG A 19 -11.81 -0.17 7.65
C ARG A 19 -10.66 0.75 8.04
N PHE A 20 -10.97 2.01 8.35
CA PHE A 20 -9.97 3.03 8.69
C PHE A 20 -9.77 3.24 10.20
N TYR A 21 -10.51 2.53 11.05
CA TYR A 21 -10.31 2.59 12.50
C TYR A 21 -8.91 2.10 12.88
N GLN A 22 -8.11 2.97 13.51
CA GLN A 22 -6.70 2.72 13.88
C GLN A 22 -5.79 2.32 12.69
N PHE A 23 -6.17 2.73 11.49
CA PHE A 23 -5.44 2.40 10.26
C PHE A 23 -4.01 2.92 10.28
N GLY A 24 -3.07 2.03 9.95
CA GLY A 24 -1.64 2.33 9.96
C GLY A 24 -1.00 2.47 11.34
N GLN A 25 -1.77 2.35 12.43
CA GLN A 25 -1.27 2.28 13.80
C GLN A 25 -1.19 0.82 14.28
N ILE A 26 -2.11 -0.03 13.82
CA ILE A 26 -2.14 -1.46 14.16
C ILE A 26 -1.99 -2.31 12.88
N PRO A 27 -1.14 -3.36 12.88
CA PRO A 27 -0.12 -3.64 13.90
C PRO A 27 0.97 -2.54 13.95
N ALA A 28 1.62 -2.40 15.11
CA ALA A 28 2.55 -1.29 15.41
C ALA A 28 3.79 -1.25 14.50
N SER A 29 4.16 -2.39 13.90
CA SER A 29 5.23 -2.50 12.92
C SER A 29 4.70 -3.04 11.60
N LEU A 30 5.44 -2.75 10.54
CA LEU A 30 5.25 -3.42 9.25
C LEU A 30 5.75 -4.86 9.32
N ASN A 31 5.06 -5.76 8.61
CA ASN A 31 5.56 -7.10 8.37
C ASN A 31 6.67 -7.10 7.29
N TRP A 32 7.35 -8.23 7.11
CA TRP A 32 8.48 -8.32 6.18
C TRP A 32 8.10 -8.05 4.71
N ASP A 33 6.89 -8.44 4.29
CA ASP A 33 6.39 -8.18 2.95
C ASP A 33 6.06 -6.70 2.72
N GLU A 34 5.43 -6.06 3.70
CA GLU A 34 5.13 -4.63 3.71
C GLU A 34 6.42 -3.81 3.67
N VAL A 35 7.44 -4.21 4.43
CA VAL A 35 8.76 -3.58 4.39
C VAL A 35 9.40 -3.74 3.01
N ALA A 36 9.41 -4.96 2.45
CA ALA A 36 9.99 -5.20 1.13
C ALA A 36 9.28 -4.39 0.04
N ILE A 37 7.95 -4.34 0.07
CA ILE A 37 7.13 -3.56 -0.88
C ILE A 37 7.39 -2.06 -0.71
N GLY A 38 7.32 -1.56 0.53
CA GLY A 38 7.53 -0.15 0.83
C GLY A 38 8.93 0.34 0.44
N TRP A 39 9.95 -0.47 0.72
CA TRP A 39 11.33 -0.17 0.35
C TRP A 39 11.53 -0.10 -1.17
N ASN A 40 11.04 -1.10 -1.91
CA ASN A 40 11.12 -1.07 -3.37
C ASN A 40 10.32 0.10 -3.97
N ALA A 41 9.15 0.42 -3.41
CA ALA A 41 8.36 1.55 -3.89
C ALA A 41 9.05 2.90 -3.66
N ALA A 42 9.74 3.06 -2.52
CA ALA A 42 10.60 4.22 -2.25
C ALA A 42 11.80 4.28 -3.21
N ALA A 43 12.50 3.15 -3.44
CA ALA A 43 13.62 3.08 -4.38
C ALA A 43 13.21 3.39 -5.82
N ILE A 44 12.01 2.98 -6.23
CA ILE A 44 11.44 3.33 -7.54
C ILE A 44 11.16 4.83 -7.62
N TRP A 45 10.59 5.43 -6.57
CA TRP A 45 10.30 6.86 -6.56
C TRP A 45 11.58 7.70 -6.64
N GLU A 46 12.59 7.37 -5.84
CA GLU A 46 13.83 8.15 -5.71
C GLU A 46 14.82 7.91 -6.85
N ALA A 47 15.05 6.64 -7.20
CA ALA A 47 16.15 6.22 -8.06
C ALA A 47 15.71 5.37 -9.26
N LYS A 48 14.41 5.09 -9.40
CA LYS A 48 13.82 4.31 -10.50
C LYS A 48 14.41 2.89 -10.59
N ILE A 49 14.83 2.35 -9.45
CA ILE A 49 15.42 1.02 -9.30
C ILE A 49 14.72 0.20 -8.22
N ASP A 50 14.91 -1.11 -8.26
CA ASP A 50 14.58 -2.00 -7.14
C ASP A 50 15.71 -2.09 -6.11
N GLN A 51 15.48 -2.89 -5.07
CA GLN A 51 16.45 -3.16 -4.00
C GLN A 51 17.74 -3.86 -4.47
N TYR A 52 17.81 -4.33 -5.72
CA TYR A 52 18.99 -4.95 -6.34
C TYR A 52 19.62 -4.07 -7.42
N GLY A 53 19.13 -2.83 -7.62
CA GLY A 53 19.64 -1.91 -8.64
C GLY A 53 19.06 -2.12 -10.04
N THR A 54 18.08 -3.00 -10.21
CA THR A 54 17.38 -3.22 -11.48
C THR A 54 16.51 -2.02 -11.80
N ARG A 55 16.73 -1.38 -12.94
CA ARG A 55 15.87 -0.26 -13.40
C ARG A 55 14.55 -0.79 -13.91
N TRP A 56 13.45 -0.19 -13.46
CA TRP A 56 12.08 -0.52 -13.90
C TRP A 56 11.78 -2.03 -14.01
N PRO A 57 11.96 -2.80 -12.93
CA PRO A 57 11.71 -4.24 -12.96
C PRO A 57 10.25 -4.54 -13.30
N LEU A 58 10.05 -5.60 -14.07
CA LEU A 58 8.72 -6.18 -14.29
C LEU A 58 8.36 -7.23 -13.23
N SER A 59 9.33 -7.62 -12.40
CA SER A 59 9.16 -8.53 -11.28
C SER A 59 10.18 -8.17 -10.21
N PHE A 60 9.71 -7.88 -9.00
CA PHE A 60 10.58 -7.42 -7.92
C PHE A 60 11.06 -8.62 -7.12
N LYS A 61 12.36 -8.90 -7.18
CA LYS A 61 12.95 -9.96 -6.36
C LYS A 61 12.79 -9.60 -4.87
N SER A 62 12.47 -10.57 -4.03
CA SER A 62 12.24 -10.39 -2.60
C SER A 62 12.44 -11.70 -1.84
N PHE A 63 13.51 -11.83 -1.06
CA PHE A 63 13.74 -12.94 -0.11
C PHE A 63 13.39 -14.34 -0.63
N GLY A 64 14.00 -14.76 -1.75
CA GLY A 64 13.75 -16.08 -2.34
C GLY A 64 12.45 -16.21 -3.13
N ASP A 65 11.67 -15.13 -3.22
CA ASP A 65 10.44 -15.01 -3.99
C ASP A 65 10.47 -13.77 -4.92
N PHE A 66 9.40 -13.57 -5.69
CA PHE A 66 9.19 -12.43 -6.57
C PHE A 66 7.81 -11.80 -6.33
N LYS A 67 7.80 -10.48 -6.21
CA LYS A 67 6.60 -9.67 -6.00
C LYS A 67 6.13 -9.04 -7.29
N ALA A 68 4.81 -9.03 -7.47
CA ALA A 68 4.17 -8.41 -8.61
C ALA A 68 4.43 -6.89 -8.65
N PRO A 69 4.71 -6.32 -9.83
CA PRO A 69 5.16 -4.94 -9.95
C PRO A 69 4.05 -3.92 -9.69
N PHE A 70 2.80 -4.26 -9.98
CA PHE A 70 1.68 -3.32 -9.98
C PHE A 70 1.48 -2.64 -8.62
N TYR A 71 1.53 -3.42 -7.53
CA TYR A 71 1.38 -2.87 -6.19
C TYR A 71 2.51 -1.90 -5.84
N ILE A 72 3.76 -2.25 -6.17
CA ILE A 72 4.94 -1.43 -5.87
C ILE A 72 4.92 -0.13 -6.69
N TYR A 73 4.58 -0.20 -7.97
CA TYR A 73 4.45 0.99 -8.80
C TYR A 73 3.28 1.88 -8.40
N GLY A 74 2.14 1.32 -8.00
CA GLY A 74 1.02 2.10 -7.47
C GLY A 74 1.34 2.78 -6.13
N LEU A 75 2.14 2.11 -5.29
CA LEU A 75 2.58 2.65 -4.01
C LEU A 75 3.67 3.72 -4.15
N SER A 76 4.54 3.62 -5.17
CA SER A 76 5.65 4.55 -5.41
C SER A 76 5.25 6.04 -5.38
N PRO A 77 4.24 6.53 -6.13
CA PRO A 77 3.82 7.92 -6.05
C PRO A 77 3.24 8.29 -4.68
N LEU A 78 2.54 7.38 -4.01
CA LEU A 78 1.99 7.63 -2.67
C LEU A 78 3.10 7.85 -1.65
N ILE A 79 4.15 7.04 -1.70
CA ILE A 79 5.36 7.24 -0.88
C ILE A 79 6.03 8.56 -1.25
N GLY A 80 6.08 8.90 -2.54
CA GLY A 80 6.62 10.16 -3.00
C GLY A 80 5.95 11.39 -2.41
N PHE A 81 4.62 11.39 -2.31
CA PHE A 81 3.86 12.52 -1.77
C PHE A 81 3.74 12.51 -0.23
N PHE A 82 3.61 11.35 0.40
CA PHE A 82 3.28 11.24 1.83
C PHE A 82 4.44 10.77 2.73
N GLY A 83 5.53 10.32 2.11
CA GLY A 83 6.70 9.72 2.74
C GLY A 83 6.52 8.23 3.04
N LEU A 84 7.63 7.56 3.37
CA LEU A 84 7.62 6.15 3.76
C LEU A 84 7.08 5.99 5.19
N LYS A 85 5.77 5.78 5.31
CA LYS A 85 5.06 5.56 6.59
C LYS A 85 4.18 4.32 6.51
N ALA A 86 3.93 3.67 7.65
CA ALA A 86 3.17 2.42 7.69
C ALA A 86 1.75 2.55 7.09
N TRP A 87 1.04 3.64 7.37
CA TRP A 87 -0.28 3.89 6.80
C TRP A 87 -0.24 4.06 5.27
N VAL A 88 0.84 4.63 4.72
CA VAL A 88 1.00 4.81 3.26
C VAL A 88 1.21 3.46 2.60
N VAL A 89 2.06 2.61 3.16
CA VAL A 89 2.34 1.25 2.64
C VAL A 89 1.07 0.39 2.62
N ARG A 90 0.21 0.56 3.63
CA ARG A 90 -1.06 -0.17 3.75
C ARG A 90 -2.18 0.41 2.88
N LEU A 91 -2.09 1.67 2.48
CA LEU A 91 -3.18 2.41 1.83
C LEU A 91 -3.73 1.72 0.58
N PRO A 92 -2.91 1.17 -0.35
CA PRO A 92 -3.44 0.50 -1.53
C PRO A 92 -4.22 -0.78 -1.22
N SER A 93 -4.00 -1.37 -0.05
CA SER A 93 -4.70 -2.57 0.41
C SER A 93 -5.94 -2.27 1.23
N ALA A 94 -6.14 -1.02 1.69
CA ALA A 94 -7.25 -0.58 2.54
C ALA A 94 -8.55 -0.48 1.74
#